data_AF-A0A8S3KAR7-F1
#
_entry.id   AF-A0A8S3KAR7-F1
#
_cell.length_a   1.000
_cell.length_b   1.000
_cell.length_c   1.000
_cell.angle_alpha   90.00
_cell.angle_beta   90.00
_cell.angle_gamma   90.00
#
_symmetry.space_group_name_H-M   'P 1'
#
loop_
_entity.id
_entity.type
_entity.pdbx_description
1 polymer ?
#
loop_
_entity_poly.entity_id
_entity_poly.type
_entity_poly.pdbx_seq_one_letter_code
_entity_poly.pdbx_strand_id
1 'polypeptide(L)'
;PTLDKYIGRIKRQQTDDKDCLKWDIEKGLPHLPVPSLDATLTKYLRCLEPIQSRDEFDRTKTLVDQFRSSDTNVGQHLQDMLTEHAAKSENYVSKS
;
A
#
# COMPACT_ATOMS: atom_id res chain seq x y z
N PRO A 1 -29.29 -16.26 13.33
CA PRO A 1 -28.30 -15.93 14.38
C PRO A 1 -27.92 -14.45 14.28
N THR A 2 -28.03 -13.69 15.36
CA THR A 2 -27.69 -12.25 15.38
C THR A 2 -26.20 -12.03 15.17
N LEU A 3 -25.84 -10.88 14.59
CA LEU A 3 -24.46 -10.46 14.33
C LEU A 3 -23.59 -10.55 15.60
N ASP A 4 -24.16 -10.23 16.76
CA ASP A 4 -23.50 -10.31 18.07
C ASP A 4 -23.04 -11.74 18.42
N LYS A 5 -23.85 -12.75 18.09
CA LYS A 5 -23.48 -14.16 18.32
C LYS A 5 -22.30 -14.57 17.45
N TYR A 6 -22.21 -14.03 16.24
CA TYR A 6 -21.13 -14.29 15.29
C TYR A 6 -19.82 -13.60 15.72
N ILE A 7 -19.89 -12.31 16.07
CA ILE A 7 -18.76 -11.54 16.62
C ILE A 7 -18.23 -12.23 17.90
N GLY A 8 -19.12 -12.67 18.79
CA GLY A 8 -18.75 -13.39 20.00
C GLY A 8 -18.03 -14.72 19.74
N ARG A 9 -18.29 -15.40 18.61
CA ARG A 9 -17.58 -16.63 18.24
C ARG A 9 -16.17 -16.34 17.72
N ILE A 10 -16.01 -15.29 16.89
CA ILE A 10 -14.70 -14.89 16.35
C ILE A 10 -13.76 -14.44 17.47
N LYS A 11 -14.26 -13.62 18.42
CA LYS A 11 -13.46 -13.17 19.57
C LYS A 11 -12.91 -14.34 20.40
N ARG A 12 -13.70 -15.41 20.57
CA ARG A 12 -13.27 -16.64 21.26
C ARG A 12 -12.25 -17.47 20.48
N GLN A 13 -12.22 -17.34 19.15
CA GLN A 13 -11.30 -18.08 18.30
C GLN A 13 -9.97 -17.35 18.09
N GLN A 14 -9.95 -16.02 18.21
CA GLN A 14 -8.73 -15.20 18.18
C GLN A 14 -7.89 -15.28 19.46
N THR A 15 -8.46 -15.66 20.60
CA THR A 15 -7.71 -15.77 21.87
C THR A 15 -6.69 -16.91 21.90
N ASP A 16 -6.76 -17.85 20.95
CA ASP A 16 -5.93 -19.06 20.97
C ASP A 16 -4.75 -19.02 19.99
N ASP A 17 -4.67 -18.01 19.09
CA ASP A 17 -3.70 -17.95 18.00
C ASP A 17 -2.79 -16.71 18.15
N LYS A 18 -1.56 -16.91 18.64
CA LYS A 18 -0.66 -15.83 19.13
C LYS A 18 -0.17 -14.87 18.04
N ASP A 19 -0.22 -15.28 16.78
CA ASP A 19 0.19 -14.48 15.61
C ASP A 19 -0.98 -13.99 14.75
N CYS A 20 -2.23 -14.26 15.14
CA CYS A 20 -3.36 -13.71 14.38
C CYS A 20 -3.48 -12.21 14.67
N LEU A 21 -3.42 -11.42 13.60
CA LEU A 21 -3.66 -9.97 13.62
C LEU A 21 -4.89 -9.70 14.49
N LYS A 22 -4.71 -8.96 15.59
CA LYS A 22 -5.79 -8.62 16.52
C LYS A 22 -6.62 -7.49 15.91
N TRP A 23 -7.52 -7.84 14.98
CA TRP A 23 -8.48 -6.88 14.42
C TRP A 23 -9.54 -6.59 15.46
N ASP A 24 -9.64 -5.32 15.86
CA ASP A 24 -10.73 -4.87 16.71
C ASP A 24 -11.98 -4.72 15.83
N ILE A 25 -12.80 -5.78 15.80
CA ILE A 25 -13.97 -5.89 14.92
C ILE A 25 -15.01 -4.80 15.24
N GLU A 26 -14.93 -4.18 16.42
CA GLU A 26 -15.79 -3.05 16.81
C GLU A 26 -15.34 -1.72 16.19
N LYS A 27 -14.07 -1.59 15.78
CA LYS A 27 -13.51 -0.35 15.21
C LYS A 27 -13.56 -0.26 13.69
N GLY A 28 -13.99 -1.33 13.01
CA GLY A 28 -13.94 -1.42 11.54
C GLY A 28 -12.52 -1.70 11.01
N LEU A 29 -12.41 -2.01 9.71
CA LEU A 29 -11.10 -2.23 9.09
C LEU A 29 -10.35 -0.88 8.98
N PRO A 30 -9.04 -0.84 9.28
CA PRO A 30 -8.23 0.35 9.02
C PRO A 30 -8.22 0.68 7.52
N HIS A 31 -8.19 1.98 7.21
CA HIS A 31 -7.95 2.46 5.86
C HIS A 31 -6.58 1.98 5.35
N LEU A 32 -6.50 1.70 4.04
CA LEU A 32 -5.23 1.35 3.41
C LEU A 32 -4.29 2.56 3.44
N PRO A 33 -3.05 2.40 3.94
CA PRO A 33 -2.06 3.47 3.89
C PRO A 33 -1.48 3.58 2.48
N VAL A 34 -1.28 4.81 2.01
CA VAL A 34 -0.49 5.05 0.79
C VAL A 34 0.99 4.98 1.17
N PRO A 35 1.78 4.04 0.61
CA PRO A 35 3.21 3.98 0.89
C PRO A 35 3.93 5.21 0.33
N SER A 36 5.06 5.60 0.93
CA SER A 36 5.87 6.69 0.41
C SER A 36 6.36 6.37 -1.01
N LEU A 37 6.44 7.41 -1.85
CA LEU A 37 6.92 7.28 -3.23
C LEU A 37 8.32 6.62 -3.29
N ASP A 38 9.27 7.08 -2.47
CA ASP A 38 10.65 6.58 -2.48
C ASP A 38 10.74 5.08 -2.14
N ALA A 39 10.06 4.63 -1.07
CA ALA A 39 10.02 3.21 -0.71
C ALA A 39 9.43 2.35 -1.83
N THR A 40 8.41 2.86 -2.52
CA THR A 40 7.74 2.18 -3.63
C THR A 40 8.67 2.05 -4.84
N LEU A 41 9.33 3.14 -5.24
CA LEU A 41 10.27 3.17 -6.36
C LEU A 41 11.53 2.32 -6.08
N THR A 42 12.04 2.36 -4.85
CA THR A 42 13.16 1.52 -4.41
C THR A 42 12.81 0.04 -4.52
N LYS A 43 11.62 -0.35 -4.05
CA LYS A 43 11.15 -1.74 -4.16
C LYS A 43 10.91 -2.13 -5.62
N TYR A 44 10.36 -1.24 -6.43
CA TYR A 44 10.15 -1.45 -7.86
C TYR A 44 11.47 -1.78 -8.58
N LEU A 45 12.52 -0.99 -8.38
CA LEU A 45 13.84 -1.25 -8.98
C LEU A 45 14.42 -2.59 -8.52
N ARG A 46 14.32 -2.93 -7.23
CA ARG A 46 14.80 -4.22 -6.71
C ARG A 46 14.12 -5.42 -7.36
N CYS A 47 12.82 -5.31 -7.66
CA CYS A 47 12.08 -6.37 -8.34
C CYS A 47 12.46 -6.51 -9.82
N LEU A 48 12.89 -5.42 -10.46
CA LEU A 48 13.24 -5.39 -11.88
C LEU A 48 14.67 -5.86 -12.17
N GLU A 49 15.60 -5.59 -11.25
CA GLU A 49 17.02 -5.93 -11.41
C GLU A 49 17.27 -7.40 -11.84
N PRO A 50 16.62 -8.44 -11.27
CA PRO A 50 16.87 -9.82 -11.69
C PRO A 50 16.18 -10.24 -12.99
N ILE A 51 15.23 -9.45 -13.52
CA ILE A 51 14.41 -9.84 -14.69
C ILE A 51 14.70 -9.03 -15.95
N GLN A 52 15.41 -7.91 -15.83
CA GLN A 52 15.78 -7.05 -16.96
C GLN A 52 17.24 -7.28 -17.38
N SER A 53 17.54 -7.01 -18.65
CA SER A 53 18.94 -6.87 -19.06
C SER A 53 19.58 -5.62 -18.44
N ARG A 54 20.92 -5.56 -18.43
CA ARG A 54 21.66 -4.43 -17.84
C ARG A 54 21.27 -3.09 -18.47
N ASP A 55 21.20 -3.03 -19.79
CA ASP A 55 20.87 -1.80 -20.53
C ASP A 55 19.44 -1.33 -20.27
N GLU A 56 18.49 -2.26 -20.18
CA GLU A 56 17.10 -1.96 -19.85
C GLU A 56 16.99 -1.43 -18.42
N PHE A 57 17.67 -2.09 -17.47
CA PHE A 57 17.66 -1.68 -16.08
C PHE A 57 18.27 -0.29 -15.87
N ASP A 58 19.41 0.01 -16.52
CA ASP A 58 20.05 1.32 -16.42
C ASP A 58 19.17 2.44 -17.02
N ARG A 59 18.42 2.16 -18.09
CA ARG A 59 17.40 3.08 -18.64
C ARG A 59 16.24 3.27 -17.65
N THR A 60 15.69 2.19 -17.10
CA THR A 60 14.61 2.26 -16.11
C THR A 60 15.03 3.04 -14.87
N LYS A 61 16.25 2.82 -14.36
CA LYS A 61 16.80 3.55 -13.23
C LYS A 61 16.86 5.05 -13.50
N THR A 62 17.33 5.45 -14.68
CA THR A 62 17.38 6.86 -15.10
C THR A 62 15.98 7.50 -15.12
N LEU A 63 14.98 6.78 -15.64
CA LEU A 63 13.59 7.26 -15.66
C LEU A 63 13.00 7.39 -14.25
N VAL A 64 13.27 6.41 -13.38
CA VAL A 64 12.84 6.46 -11.97
C VAL A 64 13.51 7.63 -11.23
N ASP A 65 14.80 7.88 -11.49
CA ASP A 65 15.53 9.02 -10.95
C ASP A 65 14.94 10.37 -11.42
N GLN A 66 14.56 10.48 -12.70
CA GLN A 66 13.87 11.66 -13.22
C GLN A 66 12.47 11.85 -12.62
N PHE A 67 11.74 10.74 -12.42
CA PHE A 67 10.40 10.77 -11.85
C PHE A 67 10.39 11.19 -10.38
N ARG A 68 11.41 10.80 -9.61
CA ARG A 68 11.60 11.23 -8.21
C ARG A 68 12.31 12.58 -8.08
N SER A 69 12.90 13.11 -9.15
CA SER A 69 13.64 14.37 -9.09
C SER A 69 12.72 15.54 -8.74
N SER A 70 13.20 16.41 -7.86
CA SER A 70 12.54 17.69 -7.53
C SER A 70 12.44 18.62 -8.74
N ASP A 71 13.28 18.43 -9.76
CA ASP A 71 13.31 19.30 -10.93
C ASP A 71 12.05 19.18 -11.80
N THR A 72 11.52 17.96 -11.93
CA THR A 72 10.28 17.70 -12.69
C THR A 72 9.05 17.69 -11.78
N ASN A 73 9.20 17.28 -10.52
CA ASN A 73 8.14 17.22 -9.49
C ASN A 73 6.90 16.39 -9.90
N VAL A 74 6.97 15.62 -10.99
CA VAL A 74 5.82 14.86 -11.50
C VAL A 74 5.44 13.75 -10.53
N GLY A 75 6.43 12.99 -10.02
CA GLY A 75 6.17 11.87 -9.12
C GLY A 75 5.56 12.32 -7.79
N GLN A 76 6.08 13.40 -7.21
CA GLN A 76 5.56 13.92 -5.94
C GLN A 76 4.17 14.53 -6.11
N HIS A 77 3.92 15.28 -7.18
CA HIS A 77 2.59 15.82 -7.47
C HIS A 77 1.52 14.70 -7.59
N LEU A 78 1.82 13.62 -8.30
CA LEU A 78 0.92 12.47 -8.41
C LEU A 78 0.74 11.74 -7.07
N GLN A 79 1.79 11.63 -6.27
CA GLN A 79 1.73 11.04 -4.94
C GLN A 79 0.82 11.85 -3.99
N ASP A 80 0.86 13.18 -4.07
CA ASP A 80 0.01 14.06 -3.27
C ASP A 80 -1.47 13.89 -3.66
N MET A 81 -1.75 13.86 -4.97
CA MET A 81 -3.10 13.58 -5.48
C MET A 81 -3.61 12.20 -5.03
N LEU A 82 -2.76 11.17 -5.06
CA LEU A 82 -3.11 9.84 -4.58
C LEU A 82 -3.41 9.84 -3.07
N THR A 83 -2.64 10.59 -2.29
CA THR A 83 -2.84 10.71 -0.84
C THR A 83 -4.15 11.44 -0.52
N GLU A 84 -4.47 12.50 -1.27
CA GLU A 84 -5.74 13.20 -1.13
C GLU A 84 -6.92 12.31 -1.51
N HIS A 85 -6.78 11.52 -2.60
CA HIS A 85 -7.80 10.55 -2.99
C HIS A 85 -8.00 9.49 -1.90
N ALA A 86 -6.92 8.95 -1.34
CA ALA A 86 -6.98 7.95 -0.29
C ALA A 86 -7.63 8.45 1.00
N ALA A 87 -7.47 9.73 1.34
CA ALA A 87 -8.14 10.34 2.49
C ALA A 87 -9.67 10.41 2.34
N LYS A 88 -10.19 10.39 1.10
CA LYS A 88 -11.62 10.50 0.79
C LYS A 88 -12.27 9.14 0.49
N SER A 89 -11.49 8.07 0.45
CA SER A 89 -11.95 6.73 0.05
C SER A 89 -11.86 5.75 1.22
N GLU A 90 -12.85 4.87 1.35
CA GLU A 90 -12.77 3.73 2.28
C GLU A 90 -11.61 2.81 1.88
N ASN A 91 -11.47 2.58 0.57
CA ASN A 91 -10.35 1.90 -0.06
C ASN A 91 -10.04 2.59 -1.40
N TYR A 92 -8.82 3.10 -1.55
CA TYR A 92 -8.41 3.90 -2.70
C TYR A 92 -7.99 3.06 -3.93
N VAL A 93 -7.96 1.73 -3.81
CA VAL A 93 -7.64 0.82 -4.92
C VAL A 93 -8.83 -0.03 -5.39
N SER A 94 -9.98 0.05 -4.71
CA SER A 94 -11.22 -0.59 -5.17
C SER A 94 -11.87 0.21 -6.29
N LYS A 95 -12.36 -0.48 -7.33
CA LYS A 95 -13.17 0.15 -8.38
C LYS A 95 -14.50 0.63 -7.80
N SER A 96 -14.84 1.89 -8.05
CA SER A 96 -16.17 2.46 -7.82
C SER A 96 -17.21 1.91 -8.78
#